data_AF-A0A7N2MV71-F1
#
_entry.id   AF-A0A7N2MV71-F1
#
_cell.length_a   1.000
_cell.length_b   1.000
_cell.length_c   1.000
_cell.angle_alpha   90.00
_cell.angle_beta   90.00
_cell.angle_gamma   90.00
#
_symmetry.space_group_name_H-M   'P 1'
#
loop_
_entity.id
_entity.type
_entity.pdbx_description
1 polymer ?
#
loop_
_entity_poly.entity_id
_entity_poly.type
_entity_poly.pdbx_seq_one_letter_code
_entity_poly.pdbx_strand_id
1 'polypeptide(L)'
;MSNSKPSNDSLKGFLYDNHLSHNGMHIVSIFCRLRDALNCNPDILLKAIRTPQFDRQIQALVKILGHMNEEVGQHERQMWKYGRIFDEKFMSVLQTKACPKLVMMLAAALQQERPEGAENILKIKQLEDVSEENKKKCIMAAEAVRKMIKSSHKQIA
;
A
#
# COMPACT_ATOMS: atom_id res chain seq x y z
N MET A 1 15.83 22.91 -27.13
CA MET A 1 14.49 22.29 -26.94
C MET A 1 14.71 20.80 -26.69
N SER A 2 14.57 20.35 -25.44
CA SER A 2 14.81 18.95 -25.09
C SER A 2 13.51 18.16 -25.30
N ASN A 3 13.52 17.22 -26.25
CA ASN A 3 12.43 16.27 -26.46
C ASN A 3 12.44 15.27 -25.29
N SER A 4 11.78 15.61 -24.19
CA SER A 4 11.45 14.63 -23.16
C SER A 4 10.36 13.71 -23.71
N LYS A 5 10.75 12.49 -24.12
CA LYS A 5 9.79 11.40 -24.34
C LYS A 5 8.90 11.29 -23.09
N PRO A 6 7.56 11.29 -23.21
CA PRO A 6 6.70 11.03 -22.06
C PRO A 6 7.13 9.69 -21.46
N SER A 7 7.47 9.67 -20.16
CA SER A 7 8.00 8.46 -19.55
C SER A 7 6.90 7.40 -19.53
N ASN A 8 7.10 6.32 -20.29
CA ASN A 8 6.24 5.13 -20.29
C ASN A 8 6.12 4.52 -18.87
N ASP A 9 6.99 4.90 -17.94
CA ASP A 9 7.00 4.43 -16.56
C ASP A 9 5.78 4.92 -15.77
N SER A 10 5.28 6.13 -16.06
CA SER A 10 4.07 6.67 -15.43
C SER A 10 2.81 5.88 -15.84
N LEU A 11 2.68 5.58 -17.13
CA LEU A 11 1.57 4.79 -17.68
C LEU A 11 1.65 3.33 -17.21
N LYS A 12 2.84 2.73 -17.20
CA LYS A 12 3.04 1.37 -16.68
C LYS A 12 2.67 1.29 -15.20
N GLY A 13 3.14 2.22 -14.37
CA GLY A 13 2.79 2.31 -12.96
C GLY A 13 1.27 2.37 -12.74
N PHE A 14 0.59 3.25 -13.48
CA PHE A 14 -0.87 3.36 -13.44
C PHE A 14 -1.59 2.06 -13.82
N LEU A 15 -1.18 1.39 -14.90
CA LEU A 15 -1.77 0.12 -15.32
C LEU A 15 -1.54 -0.99 -14.29
N TYR A 16 -0.39 -0.99 -13.60
CA TYR A 16 -0.09 -1.96 -12.56
C TYR A 16 -0.91 -1.73 -11.29
N ASP A 17 -1.02 -0.48 -10.84
CA ASP A 17 -1.83 -0.13 -9.68
C ASP A 17 -3.30 -0.49 -9.91
N ASN A 18 -3.79 -0.25 -11.13
CA ASN A 18 -5.13 -0.67 -11.53
C ASN A 18 -5.26 -2.19 -11.55
N HIS A 19 -4.32 -2.92 -12.16
CA HIS A 19 -4.38 -4.39 -12.21
C HIS A 19 -4.44 -5.03 -10.81
N LEU A 20 -3.57 -4.59 -9.89
CA LEU A 20 -3.55 -5.11 -8.52
C LEU A 20 -4.82 -4.73 -7.76
N SER A 21 -5.31 -3.50 -7.94
CA SER A 21 -6.56 -3.03 -7.33
C SER A 21 -7.78 -3.81 -7.86
N HIS A 22 -7.85 -4.10 -9.17
CA HIS A 22 -8.90 -4.93 -9.77
C HIS A 22 -8.88 -6.36 -9.24
N ASN A 23 -7.69 -6.89 -8.93
CA ASN A 23 -7.54 -8.18 -8.26
C ASN A 23 -7.79 -8.12 -6.74
N GLY A 24 -8.21 -6.97 -6.22
CA GLY A 24 -8.53 -6.77 -4.81
C GLY A 24 -7.31 -6.71 -3.90
N MET A 25 -6.12 -6.35 -4.42
CA MET A 25 -4.90 -6.13 -3.64
C MET A 25 -4.62 -4.63 -3.47
N HIS A 26 -5.62 -3.88 -2.99
CA HIS A 26 -5.51 -2.42 -2.81
C HIS A 26 -4.38 -2.02 -1.84
N ILE A 27 -3.97 -2.92 -0.93
CA ILE A 27 -2.93 -2.63 0.06
C ILE A 27 -1.63 -2.12 -0.56
N VAL A 28 -1.23 -2.65 -1.72
CA VAL A 28 0.05 -2.32 -2.35
C VAL A 28 0.04 -0.89 -2.88
N SER A 29 -0.99 -0.52 -3.65
CA SER A 29 -1.12 0.84 -4.20
C SER A 29 -1.32 1.89 -3.11
N ILE A 30 -2.14 1.57 -2.10
CA ILE A 30 -2.38 2.47 -0.96
C ILE A 30 -1.09 2.68 -0.15
N PHE A 31 -0.31 1.62 0.08
CA PHE A 31 0.96 1.71 0.79
C PHE A 31 1.96 2.63 0.06
N CYS A 32 2.15 2.42 -1.25
CA CYS A 32 3.06 3.24 -2.06
C CYS A 32 2.63 4.72 -2.06
N ARG A 33 1.34 4.98 -2.26
CA ARG A 33 0.80 6.35 -2.23
C ARG A 33 0.94 7.02 -0.87
N LEU A 34 0.74 6.28 0.22
CA LEU A 34 0.92 6.79 1.57
C LEU A 34 2.39 7.10 1.87
N ARG A 35 3.30 6.20 1.47
CA ARG A 35 4.74 6.43 1.55
C ARG A 35 5.14 7.72 0.85
N ASP A 36 4.64 7.92 -0.37
CA ASP A 36 4.94 9.11 -1.18
C ASP A 36 4.34 10.38 -0.56
N ALA A 37 3.10 10.31 -0.06
CA ALA A 37 2.44 11.42 0.63
C ALA A 37 3.16 11.82 1.92
N LEU A 38 3.69 10.85 2.67
CA LEU A 38 4.44 11.08 3.91
C LEU A 38 5.94 11.34 3.68
N ASN A 39 6.42 11.25 2.44
CA ASN A 39 7.83 11.35 2.08
C ASN A 39 8.74 10.53 3.03
N CYS A 40 8.43 9.23 3.18
CA CYS A 40 9.15 8.34 4.09
C CYS A 40 9.71 7.10 3.38
N ASN A 41 10.75 6.49 3.95
CA ASN A 41 11.27 5.22 3.47
C ASN A 41 10.25 4.09 3.74
N PRO A 42 10.04 3.13 2.81
CA PRO A 42 9.21 1.94 3.04
C PRO A 42 9.42 1.26 4.40
N ASP A 43 10.66 1.15 4.88
CA ASP A 43 10.98 0.49 6.15
C ASP A 43 10.40 1.23 7.36
N ILE A 44 10.36 2.56 7.31
CA ILE A 44 9.78 3.40 8.36
C ILE A 44 8.26 3.18 8.42
N LEU A 45 7.60 3.16 7.26
CA LEU A 45 6.16 2.92 7.19
C LEU A 45 5.83 1.47 7.62
N LEU A 46 6.61 0.47 7.19
CA LEU A 46 6.46 -0.92 7.61
C LEU A 46 6.62 -1.08 9.13
N LYS A 47 7.59 -0.39 9.73
CA LYS A 47 7.78 -0.39 11.19
C LYS A 47 6.60 0.27 11.91
N ALA A 48 6.08 1.37 11.39
CA ALA A 48 4.97 2.10 11.99
C ALA A 48 3.65 1.31 12.01
N ILE A 49 3.41 0.50 10.97
CA ILE A 49 2.19 -0.33 10.89
C ILE A 49 2.35 -1.71 11.54
N ARG A 50 3.54 -2.02 12.10
CA ARG A 50 3.86 -3.34 12.63
C ARG A 50 3.09 -3.64 13.90
N THR A 51 2.22 -4.63 13.81
CA THR A 51 1.46 -5.17 14.93
C THR A 51 1.35 -6.68 14.76
N PRO A 52 1.33 -7.48 15.85
CA PRO A 52 1.27 -8.96 15.76
C PRO A 52 0.11 -9.47 14.91
N GLN A 53 -1.03 -8.77 14.95
CA GLN A 53 -2.21 -9.09 14.14
C GLN A 53 -1.98 -9.01 12.62
N PHE A 54 -0.97 -8.26 12.17
CA PHE A 54 -0.69 -8.00 10.74
C PHE A 54 0.63 -8.62 10.26
N ASP A 55 1.31 -9.43 11.08
CA ASP A 55 2.66 -9.93 10.76
C ASP A 55 2.72 -10.69 9.43
N ARG A 56 1.72 -11.54 9.15
CA ARG A 56 1.65 -12.30 7.89
C ARG A 56 1.53 -11.37 6.67
N GLN A 57 0.72 -10.33 6.79
CA GLN A 57 0.51 -9.33 5.75
C GLN A 57 1.76 -8.48 5.55
N ILE A 58 2.41 -8.06 6.64
CA ILE A 58 3.63 -7.26 6.57
C ILE A 58 4.77 -8.06 5.92
N GLN A 59 4.94 -9.33 6.29
CA GLN A 59 5.94 -10.20 5.64
C GLN A 59 5.68 -10.35 4.13
N ALA A 60 4.40 -10.51 3.73
CA ALA A 60 4.04 -10.58 2.32
C ALA A 60 4.30 -9.25 1.60
N LEU A 61 4.03 -8.11 2.25
CA LEU A 61 4.29 -6.79 1.70
C LEU A 61 5.79 -6.51 1.54
N VAL A 62 6.62 -6.93 2.50
CA VAL A 62 8.09 -6.89 2.39
C VAL A 62 8.58 -7.68 1.18
N LYS A 63 8.05 -8.89 0.95
CA LYS A 63 8.40 -9.68 -0.25
C LYS A 63 8.06 -8.95 -1.55
N ILE A 64 6.87 -8.34 -1.63
CA ILE A 64 6.48 -7.54 -2.81
C ILE A 64 7.42 -6.35 -3.00
N LEU A 65 7.74 -5.61 -1.94
CA LEU A 65 8.64 -4.46 -2.01
C LEU A 65 10.06 -4.86 -2.43
N GLY A 66 10.53 -6.03 -1.98
CA GLY A 66 11.79 -6.63 -2.47
C GLY A 66 11.74 -6.85 -3.98
N HIS A 67 10.68 -7.48 -4.49
CA HIS A 67 10.50 -7.65 -5.94
C HIS A 67 10.37 -6.35 -6.72
N MET A 68 9.97 -5.23 -6.08
CA MET A 68 9.91 -3.92 -6.72
C MET A 68 11.27 -3.22 -6.80
N ASN A 69 12.16 -3.45 -5.81
CA ASN A 69 13.39 -2.67 -5.64
C ASN A 69 14.66 -3.35 -6.22
N GLU A 70 14.65 -4.65 -6.51
CA GLU A 70 15.85 -5.30 -7.04
C GLU A 70 16.09 -5.02 -8.54
N GLU A 71 17.28 -4.51 -8.91
CA GLU A 71 17.65 -4.06 -10.26
C GLU A 71 17.90 -5.16 -11.32
N VAL A 72 17.90 -6.44 -10.94
CA VAL A 72 18.29 -7.54 -11.85
C VAL A 72 17.11 -7.98 -12.74
N GLY A 73 17.31 -8.14 -14.06
CA GLY A 73 16.38 -8.85 -14.97
C GLY A 73 14.94 -8.30 -15.08
N GLN A 74 14.73 -7.27 -15.90
CA GLN A 74 13.45 -6.55 -16.08
C GLN A 74 12.20 -7.38 -16.47
N HIS A 75 12.35 -8.65 -16.91
CA HIS A 75 11.23 -9.44 -17.45
C HIS A 75 10.67 -10.49 -16.47
N GLU A 76 11.51 -11.26 -15.78
CA GLU A 76 11.02 -12.29 -14.84
C GLU A 76 10.39 -11.69 -13.57
N ARG A 77 10.70 -10.43 -13.24
CA ARG A 77 10.33 -9.81 -11.97
C ARG A 77 9.04 -9.01 -11.96
N GLN A 78 8.42 -8.76 -13.11
CA GLN A 78 7.07 -8.18 -13.14
C GLN A 78 6.00 -9.27 -13.00
N MET A 79 6.40 -10.55 -13.10
CA MET A 79 5.50 -11.70 -13.05
C MET A 79 4.77 -11.84 -11.72
N TRP A 80 5.32 -11.35 -10.60
CA TRP A 80 4.61 -11.40 -9.31
C TRP A 80 3.28 -10.64 -9.38
N LYS A 81 3.16 -9.61 -10.22
CA LYS A 81 1.90 -8.86 -10.42
C LYS A 81 0.82 -9.75 -11.03
N TYR A 82 1.25 -10.68 -11.87
CA TYR A 82 0.45 -11.73 -12.49
C TYR A 82 0.50 -13.05 -11.71
N GLY A 83 1.18 -13.10 -10.56
CA GLY A 83 1.47 -14.35 -9.84
C GLY A 83 0.19 -15.11 -9.50
N ARG A 84 -0.91 -14.37 -9.32
CA ARG A 84 -2.24 -14.94 -9.06
C ARG A 84 -2.93 -15.59 -10.25
N ILE A 85 -2.49 -15.30 -11.48
CA ILE A 85 -2.91 -16.04 -12.68
C ILE A 85 -2.34 -17.46 -12.65
N PHE A 86 -1.13 -17.62 -12.11
CA PHE A 86 -0.41 -18.89 -12.07
C PHE A 86 -0.62 -19.66 -10.76
N ASP A 87 -0.85 -18.95 -9.65
CA ASP A 87 -1.17 -19.52 -8.33
C ASP A 87 -2.15 -18.60 -7.59
N GLU A 88 -3.42 -18.99 -7.49
CA GLU A 88 -4.45 -18.20 -6.81
C GLU A 88 -4.12 -17.88 -5.33
N LYS A 89 -3.28 -18.72 -4.69
CA LYS A 89 -2.85 -18.53 -3.30
C LYS A 89 -1.74 -17.50 -3.17
N PHE A 90 -1.04 -17.19 -4.27
CA PHE A 90 0.04 -16.23 -4.28
C PHE A 90 -0.41 -14.89 -3.69
N MET A 91 0.22 -14.50 -2.59
CA MET A 91 -0.07 -13.27 -1.85
C MET A 91 -1.56 -13.08 -1.48
N SER A 92 -2.31 -14.18 -1.34
CA SER A 92 -3.72 -14.17 -0.95
C SER A 92 -3.97 -13.42 0.37
N VAL A 93 -3.00 -13.43 1.29
CA VAL A 93 -3.04 -12.65 2.55
C VAL A 93 -3.07 -11.13 2.36
N LEU A 94 -2.68 -10.63 1.18
CA LEU A 94 -2.70 -9.22 0.82
C LEU A 94 -3.99 -8.80 0.09
N GLN A 95 -4.89 -9.74 -0.18
CA GLN A 95 -6.22 -9.39 -0.68
C GLN A 95 -6.96 -8.56 0.36
N THR A 96 -7.65 -7.51 -0.07
CA THR A 96 -8.41 -6.63 0.81
C THR A 96 -9.46 -7.38 1.61
N LYS A 97 -10.09 -8.42 1.04
CA LYS A 97 -11.02 -9.29 1.78
C LYS A 97 -10.34 -10.09 2.91
N ALA A 98 -9.04 -10.39 2.78
CA ALA A 98 -8.26 -11.14 3.76
C ALA A 98 -7.56 -10.24 4.80
N CYS A 99 -7.38 -8.96 4.49
CA CYS A 99 -6.75 -7.98 5.39
C CYS A 99 -7.50 -6.62 5.46
N PRO A 100 -8.83 -6.60 5.65
CA PRO A 100 -9.64 -5.38 5.49
C PRO A 100 -9.27 -4.31 6.52
N LYS A 101 -8.94 -4.71 7.76
CA LYS A 101 -8.52 -3.77 8.81
C LYS A 101 -7.22 -3.06 8.49
N LEU A 102 -6.24 -3.78 7.95
CA LEU A 102 -4.95 -3.19 7.55
C LEU A 102 -5.13 -2.23 6.37
N VAL A 103 -5.91 -2.64 5.37
CA VAL A 103 -6.24 -1.77 4.22
C VAL A 103 -6.97 -0.52 4.67
N MET A 104 -7.96 -0.65 5.57
CA MET A 104 -8.70 0.49 6.10
C MET A 104 -7.80 1.45 6.89
N MET A 105 -6.91 0.94 7.74
CA MET A 105 -5.96 1.78 8.47
C MET A 105 -5.05 2.56 7.52
N LEU A 106 -4.49 1.91 6.50
CA LEU A 106 -3.64 2.58 5.51
C LEU A 106 -4.42 3.59 4.66
N ALA A 107 -5.65 3.23 4.25
CA ALA A 107 -6.54 4.10 3.48
C ALA A 107 -6.92 5.35 4.29
N ALA A 108 -7.25 5.20 5.57
CA ALA A 108 -7.54 6.30 6.48
C ALA A 108 -6.31 7.18 6.67
N ALA A 109 -5.12 6.60 6.85
CA ALA A 109 -3.89 7.37 6.96
C ALA A 109 -3.62 8.19 5.69
N LEU A 110 -3.82 7.60 4.51
CA LEU A 110 -3.66 8.30 3.24
C LEU A 110 -4.68 9.43 3.09
N GLN A 111 -5.96 9.17 3.39
CA GLN A 111 -7.00 10.18 3.29
C GLN A 111 -6.73 11.37 4.23
N GLN A 112 -6.23 11.13 5.43
CA GLN A 112 -5.91 12.22 6.35
C GLN A 112 -4.61 12.97 5.99
N GLU A 113 -3.66 12.33 5.31
CA GLU A 113 -2.41 12.96 4.87
C GLU A 113 -2.59 13.76 3.58
N ARG A 114 -3.29 13.16 2.62
CA ARG A 114 -3.52 13.72 1.30
C ARG A 114 -4.98 13.48 0.89
N PRO A 115 -5.92 14.32 1.38
CA PRO A 115 -7.33 14.19 1.03
C PRO A 115 -7.57 14.28 -0.48
N GLU A 116 -6.85 15.19 -1.14
CA GLU A 116 -6.86 15.41 -2.59
C GLU A 116 -6.32 14.18 -3.33
N GLY A 117 -7.22 13.47 -4.02
CA GLY A 117 -6.91 12.22 -4.72
C GLY A 117 -7.09 10.95 -3.90
N ALA A 118 -7.42 11.04 -2.61
CA ALA A 118 -7.85 9.91 -1.78
C ALA A 118 -9.39 9.85 -1.62
N GLU A 119 -10.11 10.57 -2.48
CA GLU A 119 -11.56 10.56 -2.55
C GLU A 119 -12.06 9.12 -2.75
N ASN A 120 -13.02 8.71 -1.93
CA ASN A 120 -13.62 7.36 -1.95
C ASN A 120 -12.67 6.19 -1.61
N ILE A 121 -11.42 6.43 -1.15
CA ILE A 121 -10.51 5.33 -0.78
C ILE A 121 -11.06 4.45 0.36
N LEU A 122 -11.93 5.00 1.20
CA LEU A 122 -12.63 4.25 2.26
C LEU A 122 -13.90 3.54 1.77
N LYS A 123 -14.36 3.80 0.54
CA LYS A 123 -15.53 3.17 -0.08
C LYS A 123 -15.18 1.93 -0.91
N ILE A 124 -14.02 1.32 -0.66
CA ILE A 124 -13.68 0.02 -1.24
C ILE A 124 -14.71 -0.99 -0.71
N LYS A 125 -15.40 -1.71 -1.60
CA LYS A 125 -16.51 -2.62 -1.25
C LYS A 125 -16.15 -3.60 -0.14
N GLN A 126 -14.94 -4.16 -0.18
CA GLN A 126 -14.44 -5.13 0.81
C GLN A 126 -14.19 -4.52 2.21
N LEU A 127 -14.33 -3.20 2.35
CA LEU A 127 -14.25 -2.49 3.63
C LEU A 127 -15.63 -2.24 4.27
N GLU A 128 -16.73 -2.48 3.54
CA GLU A 128 -18.11 -2.32 4.05
C GLU A 128 -18.37 -3.27 5.23
N ASP A 129 -17.83 -4.48 5.16
CA ASP A 129 -17.98 -5.54 6.17
C ASP A 129 -17.21 -5.26 7.48
N VAL A 130 -16.38 -4.20 7.52
CA VAL A 130 -15.70 -3.81 8.75
C VAL A 130 -16.71 -3.13 9.68
N SER A 131 -16.97 -3.73 10.84
CA SER A 131 -17.85 -3.13 11.87
C SER A 131 -17.43 -1.70 12.23
N GLU A 132 -18.39 -0.81 12.52
CA GLU A 132 -18.12 0.59 12.90
C GLU A 132 -17.12 0.76 14.05
N GLU A 133 -17.15 -0.12 15.05
CA GLU A 133 -16.18 -0.10 16.14
C GLU A 133 -14.75 -0.33 15.62
N ASN A 134 -14.55 -1.33 14.76
CA ASN A 134 -13.26 -1.57 14.12
C ASN A 134 -12.87 -0.44 13.17
N LYS A 135 -13.82 0.21 12.48
CA LYS A 135 -13.53 1.39 11.65
C LYS A 135 -12.92 2.51 12.48
N LYS A 136 -13.55 2.84 13.63
CA LYS A 136 -13.03 3.83 14.58
C LYS A 136 -11.61 3.47 15.07
N LYS A 137 -11.38 2.21 15.46
CA LYS A 137 -10.05 1.73 15.87
C LYS A 137 -9.01 1.89 14.75
N CYS A 138 -9.37 1.58 13.50
CA CYS A 138 -8.48 1.73 12.35
C CYS A 138 -8.15 3.20 12.08
N ILE A 139 -9.11 4.10 12.21
CA ILE A 139 -8.91 5.55 12.05
C ILE A 139 -7.98 6.10 13.13
N MET A 140 -8.15 5.68 14.39
CA MET A 140 -7.24 6.05 15.48
C MET A 140 -5.82 5.52 15.25
N ALA A 141 -5.69 4.26 14.82
CA ALA A 141 -4.40 3.66 14.50
C ALA A 141 -3.72 4.38 13.32
N ALA A 142 -4.50 4.79 12.30
CA ALA A 142 -4.00 5.58 11.18
C ALA A 142 -3.39 6.92 11.62
N GLU A 143 -4.05 7.62 12.55
CA GLU A 143 -3.53 8.86 13.11
C GLU A 143 -2.23 8.62 13.89
N ALA A 144 -2.17 7.54 14.68
CA ALA A 144 -0.97 7.16 15.43
C ALA A 144 0.23 6.85 14.50
N VAL A 145 -0.01 6.11 13.41
CA VAL A 145 1.00 5.81 12.38
C VAL A 145 1.57 7.11 11.79
N ARG A 146 0.69 8.05 11.39
CA ARG A 146 1.12 9.33 10.82
C ARG A 146 1.93 10.15 11.83
N LYS A 147 1.48 10.25 13.08
CA LYS A 147 2.20 10.96 14.15
C LYS A 147 3.59 10.36 14.38
N MET A 148 3.68 9.03 14.45
CA MET A 148 4.96 8.32 14.62
C MET A 148 5.93 8.67 13.49
N ILE A 149 5.51 8.56 12.23
CA ILE A 149 6.36 8.84 11.07
C ILE A 149 6.83 10.31 11.08
N LYS A 150 5.91 11.27 11.27
CA LYS A 150 6.25 12.69 11.33
C LYS A 150 7.17 13.04 12.50
N SER A 151 7.06 12.33 13.62
CA SER A 151 7.97 12.51 14.75
C SER A 151 9.38 11.98 14.47
N SER A 152 9.50 10.89 13.70
CA SER A 152 10.79 10.36 13.26
C SER A 152 11.51 11.32 12.29
N HIS A 153 10.79 12.06 11.45
CA HIS A 153 11.39 13.11 10.60
C HIS A 153 11.97 14.27 11.43
N LYS A 154 11.34 14.64 12.54
CA LYS A 154 11.82 15.73 13.42
C LYS A 154 13.08 15.38 14.22
N GLN A 155 13.45 14.11 14.33
CA GLN A 155 14.65 13.68 15.05
C GLN A 155 15.91 13.65 14.16
N ILE A 156 15.75 13.83 12.84
CA ILE A 156 16.83 13.75 11.84
C ILE A 156 17.18 15.15 11.29
N ALA A 157 16.39 16.18 11.63
CA ALA A 157 16.63 17.59 11.29
C ALA A 157 17.17 18.35 12.49
#